data_AF-A0A1H3NVL4-F1
#
_entry.id   AF-A0A1H3NVL4-F1
#
_cell.length_a   1.000
_cell.length_b   1.000
_cell.length_c   1.000
_cell.angle_alpha   90.00
_cell.angle_beta   90.00
_cell.angle_gamma   90.00
#
_symmetry.space_group_name_H-M   'P 1'
#
loop_
_entity.id
_entity.type
_entity.pdbx_description
1 polymer ?
#
loop_
_entity_poly.entity_id
_entity_poly.type
_entity_poly.pdbx_seq_one_letter_code
_entity_poly.pdbx_strand_id
1 'polypeptide(L)'
;MQVPTFALAAAGLTSEQLRARQERERHASNSVSILMSNGPAPSEEVMALMQRYVDGELTLDQVDELNRARLQATYGTPASTEQ
;
A
#
# COMPACT_ATOMS: atom_id res chain seq x y z
N MET A 1 8.26 -12.17 14.16
CA MET A 1 8.34 -11.11 13.14
C MET A 1 7.38 -10.00 13.55
N GLN A 2 7.80 -8.75 13.47
CA GLN A 2 6.90 -7.61 13.70
C GLN A 2 6.05 -7.41 12.44
N VAL A 3 4.73 -7.33 12.59
CA VAL A 3 3.84 -7.02 11.47
C VAL A 3 3.96 -5.52 11.20
N PRO A 4 4.14 -5.08 9.95
CA PRO A 4 4.13 -3.67 9.60
C PRO A 4 2.81 -3.02 10.03
N THR A 5 2.89 -1.84 10.64
CA THR A 5 1.72 -1.09 11.14
C THR A 5 1.55 0.22 10.39
N PHE A 6 0.31 0.67 10.25
CA PHE A 6 0.00 1.99 9.70
C PHE A 6 0.17 3.08 10.76
N ALA A 7 0.40 4.31 10.32
CA ALA A 7 0.45 5.47 11.20
C ALA A 7 -0.91 5.71 11.86
N LEU A 8 -0.92 6.46 12.97
CA LEU A 8 -2.16 6.87 13.62
C LEU A 8 -2.96 7.83 12.74
N ALA A 9 -4.27 7.86 12.95
CA ALA A 9 -5.16 8.82 12.29
C ALA A 9 -4.73 10.27 12.57
N ALA A 10 -4.77 11.11 11.53
CA ALA A 10 -4.52 12.53 11.67
C ALA A 10 -5.51 13.16 12.66
N ALA A 11 -5.04 14.17 13.41
CA ALA A 11 -5.91 14.95 14.27
C ALA A 11 -6.92 15.75 13.44
N GLY A 12 -8.12 15.98 14.00
CA GLY A 12 -9.14 16.85 13.39
C GLY A 12 -10.05 16.18 12.36
N LEU A 13 -9.94 14.86 12.13
CA LEU A 13 -10.91 14.13 11.32
C LEU A 13 -12.30 14.12 11.97
N THR A 14 -13.35 14.24 11.16
CA THR A 14 -14.72 14.02 11.61
C THR A 14 -14.93 12.54 11.94
N SER A 15 -16.00 12.23 12.69
CA SER A 15 -16.35 10.84 13.01
C SER A 15 -16.57 9.97 11.77
N GLU A 16 -17.09 10.54 10.69
CA GLU A 16 -17.29 9.84 9.42
C GLU A 16 -15.95 9.55 8.73
N GLN A 17 -15.07 10.55 8.65
CA GLN A 17 -13.74 10.38 8.07
C GLN A 17 -12.90 9.37 8.85
N LEU A 18 -12.99 9.40 10.20
CA LEU A 18 -12.32 8.44 11.05
C LEU A 18 -12.83 7.01 10.80
N ARG A 19 -14.15 6.83 10.68
CA ARG A 19 -14.75 5.52 10.38
C ARG A 19 -14.29 5.00 9.02
N ALA A 20 -14.31 5.85 8.00
CA ALA A 20 -13.85 5.48 6.66
C ALA A 20 -12.37 5.10 6.65
N ARG A 21 -11.52 5.84 7.37
CA ARG A 21 -10.11 5.52 7.55
C ARG A 21 -9.90 4.18 8.27
N GLN A 22 -10.60 3.96 9.38
CA GLN A 22 -10.52 2.70 10.14
C GLN A 22 -10.88 1.49 9.28
N GLU A 23 -11.89 1.63 8.42
CA GLU A 23 -12.28 0.56 7.51
C GLU A 23 -11.17 0.24 6.49
N ARG A 24 -10.58 1.28 5.88
CA ARG A 24 -9.42 1.10 4.99
C ARG A 24 -8.21 0.49 5.70
N GLU A 25 -7.92 0.95 6.92
CA GLU A 25 -6.83 0.41 7.77
C GLU A 25 -7.04 -1.07 8.10
N ARG A 26 -8.28 -1.45 8.44
CA ARG A 26 -8.66 -2.84 8.72
C ARG A 26 -8.44 -3.73 7.48
N HIS A 27 -8.87 -3.27 6.30
CA HIS A 27 -8.65 -3.99 5.05
C HIS A 27 -7.16 -4.14 4.74
N ALA A 28 -6.40 -3.05 4.79
CA ALA A 28 -4.97 -3.06 4.50
C ALA A 28 -4.20 -3.97 5.48
N SER A 29 -4.53 -3.91 6.77
CA SER A 29 -3.90 -4.74 7.81
C SER A 29 -4.18 -6.23 7.61
N ASN A 30 -5.38 -6.57 7.19
CA ASN A 30 -5.73 -7.95 6.84
C ASN A 30 -4.90 -8.45 5.65
N SER A 31 -4.81 -7.66 4.57
CA SER A 31 -4.00 -8.01 3.40
C SER A 31 -2.52 -8.20 3.75
N VAL A 32 -1.94 -7.32 4.57
CA VAL A 32 -0.56 -7.46 5.06
C VAL A 32 -0.40 -8.73 5.90
N SER A 33 -1.35 -9.03 6.78
CA SER A 33 -1.29 -10.24 7.64
C SER A 33 -1.36 -11.53 6.81
N ILE A 34 -2.20 -11.56 5.77
CA ILE A 34 -2.30 -12.69 4.83
C ILE A 34 -0.96 -12.88 4.09
N LEU A 35 -0.38 -11.79 3.57
CA LEU A 35 0.92 -11.84 2.90
C LEU A 35 2.02 -12.34 3.85
N MET A 36 2.10 -11.79 5.06
CA MET A 36 3.10 -12.17 6.08
C MET A 36 2.96 -13.63 6.56
N SER A 37 1.80 -14.26 6.36
CA SER A 37 1.59 -15.65 6.73
C SER A 37 2.21 -16.64 5.73
N ASN A 38 2.37 -16.25 4.46
CA ASN A 38 2.72 -17.18 3.38
C ASN A 38 3.75 -16.62 2.37
N GLY A 39 4.28 -15.42 2.58
CA GLY A 39 5.12 -14.72 1.62
C GLY A 39 6.14 -13.78 2.27
N PRO A 40 6.97 -13.11 1.45
CA PRO A 40 7.93 -12.13 1.94
C PRO A 40 7.20 -10.91 2.50
N ALA A 41 7.87 -10.21 3.41
CA ALA A 41 7.36 -8.94 3.91
C ALA A 41 7.17 -7.93 2.76
N PRO A 42 6.10 -7.11 2.80
CA PRO A 42 5.92 -6.05 1.81
C PRO A 42 7.07 -5.04 1.92
N SER A 43 7.57 -4.58 0.78
CA SER A 43 8.60 -3.55 0.73
C SER A 43 8.09 -2.21 1.30
N GLU A 44 8.99 -1.39 1.81
CA GLU A 44 8.67 -0.06 2.36
C GLU A 44 7.89 0.81 1.37
N GLU A 45 8.22 0.76 0.06
CA GLU A 45 7.51 1.58 -0.92
C GLU A 45 6.05 1.15 -1.12
N VAL A 46 5.77 -0.16 -1.01
CA VAL A 46 4.39 -0.68 -1.06
C VAL A 46 3.64 -0.30 0.21
N MET A 47 4.30 -0.38 1.37
CA MET A 47 3.70 0.08 2.63
C MET A 47 3.37 1.58 2.59
N ALA A 48 4.20 2.41 1.95
CA ALA A 48 3.92 3.83 1.76
C ALA A 48 2.69 4.08 0.88
N LEU A 49 2.51 3.33 -0.22
CA LEU A 49 1.30 3.40 -1.04
C LEU A 49 0.05 2.97 -0.27
N MET A 50 0.16 1.89 0.52
CA MET A 50 -0.93 1.40 1.36
C MET A 50 -1.29 2.40 2.48
N GLN A 51 -0.31 3.11 3.05
CA GLN A 51 -0.55 4.20 4.00
C GLN A 51 -1.41 5.30 3.37
N ARG A 52 -1.06 5.73 2.15
CA ARG A 52 -1.84 6.74 1.41
C ARG A 52 -3.25 6.28 1.09
N TYR A 53 -3.45 4.99 0.81
CA TYR A 53 -4.79 4.40 0.72
C TYR A 53 -5.54 4.46 2.06
N VAL A 54 -4.90 4.07 3.17
CA VAL A 54 -5.52 4.15 4.51
C VAL A 54 -5.97 5.57 4.81
N ASP A 55 -5.12 6.56 4.59
CA ASP A 55 -5.43 7.97 4.81
C ASP A 55 -6.45 8.54 3.81
N GLY A 56 -6.78 7.79 2.76
CA GLY A 56 -7.81 8.14 1.78
C GLY A 56 -7.32 9.05 0.66
N GLU A 57 -6.00 9.20 0.51
CA GLU A 57 -5.38 9.95 -0.58
C GLU A 57 -5.40 9.19 -1.91
N LEU A 58 -5.43 7.85 -1.84
CA LEU A 58 -5.46 6.96 -3.00
C LEU A 58 -6.64 5.98 -2.91
N THR A 59 -7.16 5.59 -4.06
CA THR A 59 -7.97 4.38 -4.21
C THR A 59 -7.06 3.15 -4.36
N LEU A 60 -7.62 1.94 -4.20
CA LEU A 60 -6.87 0.71 -4.45
C LEU A 60 -6.42 0.60 -5.91
N ASP A 61 -7.24 1.04 -6.87
CA ASP A 61 -6.88 1.05 -8.29
C ASP A 61 -5.64 1.93 -8.55
N GLN A 62 -5.55 3.08 -7.89
CA GLN A 62 -4.38 3.96 -8.00
C GLN A 62 -3.15 3.36 -7.31
N VAL A 63 -3.31 2.68 -6.17
CA VAL A 63 -2.21 1.95 -5.52
C VAL A 63 -1.66 0.87 -6.46
N ASP A 64 -2.54 0.12 -7.08
CA ASP A 64 -2.21 -0.97 -8.01
C ASP A 64 -1.52 -0.45 -9.28
N GLU A 65 -2.02 0.63 -9.87
CA GLU A 65 -1.37 1.32 -11.00
C GLU A 65 0.05 1.80 -10.64
N LEU A 66 0.20 2.50 -9.51
CA LEU A 66 1.50 3.01 -9.07
C LEU A 66 2.49 1.87 -8.76
N ASN A 67 2.02 0.79 -8.12
CA ASN A 67 2.87 -0.35 -7.83
C ASN A 67 3.30 -1.08 -9.11
N ARG A 68 2.41 -1.25 -10.10
CA ARG A 68 2.76 -1.79 -11.42
C ARG A 68 3.81 -0.93 -12.12
N ALA A 69 3.60 0.39 -12.17
CA ALA A 69 4.55 1.31 -12.79
C ALA A 69 5.94 1.21 -12.15
N ARG A 70 5.99 1.10 -10.81
CA ARG A 70 7.23 0.87 -10.07
C ARG A 70 7.89 -0.45 -10.44
N LEU A 71 7.14 -1.56 -10.42
CA LEU A 71 7.68 -2.88 -10.75
C LEU A 71 8.20 -2.92 -12.20
N GLN A 72 7.52 -2.27 -13.14
CA GLN A 72 7.98 -2.14 -14.52
C GLN A 72 9.27 -1.33 -14.61
N ALA A 73 9.44 -0.26 -13.82
CA ALA A 73 10.67 0.52 -13.79
C ALA A 73 11.84 -0.25 -13.15
N THR A 74 11.58 -1.04 -12.11
CA THR A 74 12.62 -1.79 -11.38
C THR A 74 13.04 -3.08 -12.09
N TYR A 75 12.08 -3.80 -12.69
CA TYR A 75 12.28 -5.16 -13.21
C TYR A 75 11.92 -5.30 -14.69
N GLY A 76 11.41 -4.25 -15.33
CA GLY A 76 11.11 -4.28 -16.74
C GLY A 76 12.36 -4.55 -17.56
N THR A 77 12.26 -5.45 -18.53
CA THR A 77 13.35 -5.72 -19.47
C THR A 77 13.66 -4.42 -20.23
N PRO A 78 14.92 -3.94 -20.26
CA PRO A 78 15.27 -2.87 -21.18
C PRO A 78 14.99 -3.36 -22.60
N ALA A 79 14.26 -2.56 -23.39
CA ALA A 79 14.07 -2.85 -24.81
C ALA A 79 15.45 -3.11 -25.41
N SER A 80 15.66 -4.31 -25.97
CA SER A 80 16.90 -4.67 -26.63
C SER A 80 17.24 -3.57 -27.63
N THR A 81 18.32 -2.83 -27.37
CA THR A 81 18.90 -1.94 -28.36
C THR A 81 19.45 -2.85 -29.45
N GLU A 82 18.67 -3.07 -30.51
CA GLU A 82 19.15 -3.65 -31.75
C GLU A 82 20.27 -2.74 -32.29
N GLN A 83 21.49 -3.28 -32.33
CA GLN A 83 22.62 -2.76 -33.11
C GLN A 83 22.81 -3.67 -34.33
#